data_AF-A0A5S4ZNA3-F1
#
_entry.id   AF-A0A5S4ZNA3-F1
#
_cell.length_a   1.000
_cell.length_b   1.000
_cell.length_c   1.000
_cell.angle_alpha   90.00
_cell.angle_beta   90.00
_cell.angle_gamma   90.00
#
_symmetry.space_group_name_H-M   'P 1'
#
loop_
_entity.id
_entity.type
_entity.pdbx_description
1 polymer ?
#
loop_
_entity_poly.entity_id
_entity_poly.type
_entity_poly.pdbx_seq_one_letter_code
_entity_poly.pdbx_strand_id
1 'polypeptide(L)' 'IPVDLLLPDRMKRKLRTQKGRAKYALRKQTVEPVFGQIKEARGFRRFLLRGLDLVRGEWVLLCLTHNILKLFGNKKKLAW' A
#
# COMPACT_ATOMS: atom_id res chain seq x y z
N ILE A 1 -6.60 -10.52 21.58
CA ILE A 1 -7.92 -10.11 21.06
C ILE A 1 -8.72 -11.39 20.88
N PRO A 2 -9.90 -11.51 21.50
CA PRO A 2 -10.70 -12.73 21.47
C PRO A 2 -10.95 -13.21 20.03
N VAL A 3 -10.95 -14.53 19.84
CA VAL A 3 -11.04 -15.18 18.51
C VAL A 3 -12.50 -15.33 18.06
N ASP A 4 -13.39 -15.39 19.04
CA ASP A 4 -14.86 -15.45 18.99
C ASP A 4 -15.54 -14.16 18.47
N LEU A 5 -14.80 -13.05 18.36
CA LEU A 5 -15.34 -11.80 17.82
C LEU A 5 -15.46 -11.83 16.30
N LEU A 6 -16.53 -11.21 15.80
CA LEU A 6 -16.65 -10.85 14.39
C LEU A 6 -15.40 -10.10 13.90
N LEU A 7 -14.97 -10.41 12.68
CA LEU A 7 -13.80 -9.80 12.03
C LEU A 7 -13.72 -8.25 12.16
N PRO A 8 -14.79 -7.48 11.91
CA PRO A 8 -14.76 -6.03 12.08
C PRO A 8 -14.48 -5.60 13.53
N ASP A 9 -15.09 -6.26 14.52
CA ASP A 9 -14.89 -5.90 15.93
C ASP A 9 -13.52 -6.31 16.44
N ARG A 10 -12.98 -7.41 15.91
CA ARG A 10 -11.59 -7.82 16.12
C ARG A 10 -10.61 -6.77 15.59
N MET A 11 -10.86 -6.21 14.41
CA MET A 11 -10.04 -5.15 13.83
C MET A 11 -10.15 -3.84 14.61
N LYS A 12 -11.36 -3.43 15.02
CA LYS A 12 -11.57 -2.25 15.89
C LYS A 12 -10.77 -2.39 17.18
N ARG A 13 -10.82 -3.56 17.84
CA ARG A 13 -10.04 -3.83 19.07
C ARG A 13 -8.54 -3.79 18.78
N LYS A 14 -8.08 -4.35 17.67
CA LYS A 14 -6.66 -4.32 17.24
C LYS A 14 -6.14 -2.90 17.10
N LEU A 15 -6.90 -2.03 16.42
CA LEU A 15 -6.54 -0.63 16.21
C LEU A 15 -6.55 0.21 17.49
N ARG A 16 -7.27 -0.21 18.55
CA ARG A 16 -7.29 0.48 19.85
C ARG A 16 -6.07 0.15 20.74
N THR A 17 -5.38 -0.96 20.50
CA THR A 17 -4.16 -1.31 21.25
C THR A 17 -3.01 -0.34 20.98
N GLN A 18 -2.13 -0.10 21.94
CA GLN A 18 -0.97 0.79 21.76
C GLN A 18 -0.07 0.35 20.58
N LYS A 19 0.24 -0.96 20.52
CA LYS A 19 0.98 -1.57 19.40
C LYS A 19 0.26 -1.40 18.06
N GLY A 20 -1.07 -1.58 18.05
CA GLY A 20 -1.90 -1.39 16.85
C GLY A 20 -1.93 0.06 16.38
N ARG A 21 -2.09 1.02 17.29
CA ARG A 21 -2.04 2.45 17.00
C ARG A 21 -0.68 2.87 16.43
N ALA A 22 0.41 2.45 17.07
CA ALA A 22 1.77 2.74 16.59
C ALA A 22 1.98 2.20 15.17
N LYS A 23 1.61 0.95 14.91
CA LYS A 23 1.73 0.36 13.57
C LYS A 23 0.81 1.03 12.54
N TYR A 24 -0.40 1.42 12.95
CA TYR A 24 -1.35 2.09 12.06
C TYR A 24 -0.88 3.50 11.69
N ALA A 25 -0.28 4.24 12.62
CA ALA A 25 0.27 5.58 12.37
C ALA A 25 1.35 5.57 11.27
N LEU A 26 2.13 4.48 11.16
CA LEU A 26 3.13 4.31 10.10
C LEU A 26 2.53 4.27 8.68
N ARG A 27 1.22 4.08 8.51
CA ARG A 27 0.58 4.07 7.18
C ARG A 27 0.72 5.41 6.46
N LYS A 28 0.71 6.52 7.21
CA LYS A 28 0.86 7.88 6.66
C LYS A 28 2.17 8.05 5.90
N GLN A 29 3.25 7.43 6.38
CA GLN A 29 4.58 7.54 5.80
C GLN A 29 4.94 6.40 4.85
N THR A 30 4.26 5.25 4.96
CA THR A 30 4.61 4.06 4.15
C THR A 30 3.62 3.82 3.02
N VAL A 31 2.34 3.60 3.35
CA VAL A 31 1.34 3.09 2.42
C VAL A 31 0.65 4.23 1.67
N GLU A 32 0.27 5.31 2.35
CA GLU A 32 -0.43 6.45 1.75
C GLU A 32 0.38 7.13 0.63
N PRO A 33 1.70 7.36 0.76
CA PRO A 33 2.49 7.98 -0.30
C PRO A 33 2.58 7.11 -1.55
N VAL A 34 2.63 5.77 -1.39
CA VAL A 34 2.63 4.83 -2.52
C VAL A 34 1.31 4.94 -3.30
N PHE A 35 0.17 4.97 -2.60
CA PHE A 35 -1.12 5.16 -3.25
C PHE A 35 -1.27 6.54 -3.89
N GLY A 36 -0.77 7.60 -3.25
CA GLY A 36 -0.75 8.95 -3.82
C GLY A 36 0.07 9.02 -5.10
N GLN A 37 1.27 8.43 -5.11
CA GLN A 37 2.13 8.38 -6.30
C GLN A 37 1.49 7.56 -7.44
N ILE A 38 0.86 6.43 -7.12
CA ILE A 38 0.20 5.61 -8.13
C ILE A 38 -1.01 6.34 -8.75
N LYS A 39 -1.85 6.97 -7.92
CA LYS A 39 -3.11 7.56 -8.37
C LYS A 39 -2.93 8.96 -8.98
N GLU A 40 -2.17 9.83 -8.32
CA GLU A 40 -2.00 11.22 -8.75
C GLU A 40 -0.79 11.35 -9.69
N ALA A 41 0.40 10.91 -9.27
CA ALA A 41 1.62 11.14 -10.06
C ALA A 41 1.69 10.28 -11.33
N ARG A 42 1.08 9.08 -11.32
CA ARG A 42 1.02 8.20 -12.50
C ARG A 42 -0.33 8.17 -13.21
N GLY A 43 -1.34 8.87 -12.68
CA GLY A 43 -2.68 8.92 -13.26
C GLY A 43 -3.43 7.58 -13.30
N PHE A 44 -3.00 6.57 -12.54
CA PHE A 44 -3.65 5.25 -12.55
C PHE A 44 -4.97 5.31 -11.74
N ARG A 45 -6.07 5.58 -12.45
CA ARG A 45 -7.42 5.71 -11.86
C ARG A 45 -8.33 4.52 -12.13
N ARG A 46 -8.04 3.75 -13.18
CA ARG A 46 -8.89 2.66 -13.68
C ARG A 46 -8.01 1.49 -14.11
N PHE A 47 -8.48 0.27 -13.85
CA PHE A 47 -7.93 -0.96 -14.42
C PHE A 47 -8.39 -1.09 -15.87
N LEU A 48 -7.52 -1.62 -16.75
CA LEU A 48 -7.88 -1.82 -18.16
C LEU A 48 -8.54 -3.19 -18.33
N LEU A 49 -8.09 -4.19 -17.56
CA LEU A 49 -8.64 -5.54 -17.62
C LEU A 49 -9.84 -5.71 -16.68
N ARG A 50 -10.67 -6.71 -16.98
CA ARG A 50 -11.82 -7.11 -16.16
C ARG A 50 -11.65 -8.54 -15.67
N GLY A 51 -12.14 -8.82 -14.46
CA GLY A 51 -11.95 -10.10 -13.79
C GLY A 51 -10.80 -10.05 -12.78
N LEU A 52 -10.99 -10.71 -11.64
CA LEU A 52 -10.11 -10.58 -10.48
C LEU A 52 -8.66 -11.00 -10.79
N ASP A 53 -8.48 -12.06 -11.57
CA ASP A 53 -7.15 -12.60 -11.88
C ASP A 53 -6.36 -11.68 -12.81
N LEU A 54 -7.03 -11.10 -13.81
CA LEU A 54 -6.39 -10.15 -14.73
C LEU A 54 -6.07 -8.82 -14.03
N VAL A 55 -6.98 -8.30 -13.20
CA VAL A 55 -6.77 -7.09 -12.39
C VAL A 55 -5.61 -7.28 -11.40
N ARG A 56 -5.47 -8.48 -10.81
CA ARG A 56 -4.31 -8.82 -9.98
C ARG A 56 -3.00 -8.72 -10.76
N GLY A 57 -2.98 -9.21 -12.00
CA GLY A 57 -1.82 -9.08 -12.89
C GLY A 57 -1.43 -7.62 -13.15
N GLU A 58 -2.40 -6.78 -13.53
CA GLU A 58 -2.17 -5.34 -13.74
C GLU A 58 -1.62 -4.65 -12.47
N TRP A 59 -2.20 -4.99 -11.32
CA TRP A 59 -1.77 -4.41 -10.05
C TRP A 59 -0.33 -4.80 -9.69
N VAL A 60 0.06 -6.06 -9.91
CA VAL A 60 1.43 -6.53 -9.69
C VAL A 60 2.41 -5.82 -10.62
N LEU A 61 2.07 -5.65 -11.90
CA LEU A 61 2.91 -4.94 -12.87
C LEU A 61 3.11 -3.46 -12.48
N LEU A 62 2.04 -2.81 -12.02
CA LEU A 62 2.10 -1.43 -11.55
C LEU A 62 2.99 -1.29 -10.31
N CYS A 63 2.84 -2.21 -9.34
CA CYS A 63 3.70 -2.25 -8.16
C CYS A 63 5.16 -2.53 -8.50
N LEU A 64 5.44 -3.44 -9.43
CA LEU A 64 6.79 -3.72 -9.91
C LEU A 64 7.42 -2.47 -10.50
N THR A 65 6.71 -1.78 -11.40
CA THR A 65 7.18 -0.55 -12.04
C THR A 65 7.42 0.56 -11.01
N HIS A 66 6.55 0.68 -10.00
CA HIS A 66 6.75 1.60 -8.89
C HIS A 66 8.04 1.30 -8.10
N ASN A 67 8.27 0.03 -7.76
CA ASN A 67 9.46 -0.40 -7.01
C ASN A 67 10.75 -0.18 -7.82
N ILE A 68 10.75 -0.51 -9.11
CA ILE A 68 11.87 -0.27 -10.02
C ILE A 68 12.21 1.23 -10.04
N LEU A 69 11.23 2.11 -10.25
CA LEU A 69 11.50 3.55 -10.24
C LEU A 69 12.09 4.03 -8.91
N LYS A 70 11.65 3.46 -7.79
CA LYS A 70 12.19 3.80 -6.46
C LYS A 70 13.64 3.38 -6.31
N LEU A 71 14.00 2.19 -6.82
CA LEU A 71 15.39 1.69 -6.81
C LEU A 71 16.31 2.56 -7.65
N PHE A 72 15.90 2.93 -8.88
CA PHE A 72 16.74 3.72 -9.78
C PHE A 72 16.71 5.23 -9.47
N GLY A 73 15.58 5.77 -8.99
CA GLY A 73 15.47 7.16 -8.57
C GLY A 73 16.31 7.48 -7.33
N ASN A 74 16.48 6.53 -6.41
CA ASN A 74 17.35 6.70 -5.24
C ASN A 74 18.85 6.63 -5.55
N LYS A 75 19.28 6.09 -6.71
CA LYS A 75 20.72 6.05 -7.07
C LYS A 75 21.33 7.44 -7.28
N LYS A 76 20.54 8.45 -7.64
CA LYS A 76 21.01 9.84 -7.79
C LYS A 76 21.39 10.53 -6.47
N LYS A 77 21.04 9.93 -5.31
CA LYS A 77 21.31 10.50 -3.99
C LYS A 77 22.59 9.98 -3.31
N LEU A 78 23.22 8.94 -3.87
CA LEU A 78 24.43 8.29 -3.31
C LEU A 78 25.74 8.76 -3.95
N ALA A 79 25.71 9.83 -4.75
CA ALA A 79 26.85 10.37 -5.49
C ALA A 79 27.40 11.70 -4.92
N TRP A 80 27.19 11.95 -3.62
CA TRP A 80 27.77 13.08 -2.90
C TRP A 80 28.29 12.63 -1.54
#